data_AF-A0AAI8YD41-F1
#
_entry.id   AF-A0AAI8YD41-F1
#
_cell.length_a   1.000
_cell.length_b   1.000
_cell.length_c   1.000
_cell.angle_alpha   90.00
_cell.angle_beta   90.00
_cell.angle_gamma   90.00
#
_symmetry.space_group_name_H-M   'P 1'
#
loop_
_entity.id
_entity.type
_entity.pdbx_description
1 polymer ?
#
loop_
_entity_poly.entity_id
_entity_poly.type
_entity_poly.pdbx_seq_one_letter_code
_entity_poly.pdbx_strand_id
1 'polypeptide(L)'
;MTEADVATKAPESDAQESPIPGDTPAQTGPTMGEHCTTDRPTPAGEAPKGEVRKLGGVDVYIAKPESYPTNPSKLLLLLTGGTGLKSTNNQIQADKFADEGYVVVMPDMFEGDPAPNSTTVPDAETEGTSFLETVKLKAAETAKSFMIDMWLARHTEEKVMPLLEKVFHACEGEFADAVGNGGGIYAVGYCFGGRYILLLASERTPASTGWSGAQKPADEEAGEGQGPTKKGPYIKAGALAHATLVSPDDFEHLQVPVSLACVEHDPMFPDDVREAGEDTMSKTNVEHEVQVYPGVPHGFAVYGDYEDANIKDAQATAHEQMLKWIKEH
;
A
#
# COMPACT_ATOMS: atom_id res chain seq x y z
N MET A 1 47.39 -46.16 46.17
CA MET A 1 46.35 -46.57 47.12
C MET A 1 45.91 -45.31 47.85
N THR A 2 44.60 -45.02 47.83
CA THR A 2 43.79 -44.30 48.86
C THR A 2 44.27 -42.92 49.35
N GLU A 3 43.47 -41.87 49.54
CA GLU A 3 42.07 -41.49 49.26
C GLU A 3 41.91 -40.06 49.87
N ALA A 4 40.79 -39.41 49.53
CA ALA A 4 40.12 -38.31 50.25
C ALA A 4 40.66 -36.87 50.14
N ASP A 5 39.85 -35.80 50.21
CA ASP A 5 38.41 -35.52 50.11
C ASP A 5 38.31 -34.04 50.55
N VAL A 6 37.89 -33.10 49.69
CA VAL A 6 37.34 -31.81 50.16
C VAL A 6 36.25 -31.39 49.20
N ALA A 7 35.03 -31.79 49.55
CA ALA A 7 33.78 -31.25 49.07
C ALA A 7 33.58 -29.79 49.50
N THR A 8 33.28 -28.91 48.55
CA THR A 8 32.58 -27.64 48.81
C THR A 8 31.15 -27.77 48.32
N LYS A 9 30.22 -27.89 49.27
CA LYS A 9 28.77 -27.75 49.08
C LYS A 9 28.45 -26.38 48.49
N ALA A 10 27.69 -26.35 47.40
CA ALA A 10 26.82 -25.23 47.05
C ALA A 10 25.37 -25.61 47.44
N PRO A 11 24.56 -24.70 48.01
CA PRO A 11 23.18 -24.99 48.36
C PRO A 11 22.31 -25.11 47.10
N GLU A 12 21.60 -26.23 46.98
CA GLU A 12 20.47 -26.37 46.06
C GLU A 12 19.39 -25.37 46.49
N SER A 13 19.12 -24.39 45.63
CA SER A 13 17.98 -23.49 45.77
C SER A 13 16.79 -24.14 45.08
N ASP A 14 15.96 -24.83 45.86
CA ASP A 14 14.59 -25.18 45.49
C ASP A 14 13.79 -23.88 45.28
N ALA A 15 13.77 -23.36 44.06
CA ALA A 15 12.77 -22.40 43.62
C ALA A 15 11.67 -23.17 42.88
N GLN A 16 10.60 -23.49 43.61
CA GLN A 16 9.32 -23.83 43.00
C GLN A 16 8.83 -22.62 42.20
N GLU A 17 8.97 -22.67 40.86
CA GLU A 17 8.28 -21.75 39.98
C GLU A 17 6.78 -22.05 40.02
N SER A 18 6.02 -21.16 40.64
CA SER A 18 4.57 -21.09 40.49
C SER A 18 4.25 -20.49 39.11
N PRO A 19 3.23 -20.99 38.39
CA PRO A 19 2.89 -20.48 37.06
C PRO A 19 2.38 -19.05 37.15
N ILE A 20 3.05 -18.14 36.44
CA ILE A 20 2.58 -16.77 36.21
C ILE A 20 1.37 -16.85 35.26
N PRO A 21 0.17 -16.38 35.63
CA PRO A 21 -0.95 -16.30 34.71
C PRO A 21 -0.76 -15.05 33.85
N GLY A 22 -0.43 -15.23 32.57
CA GLY A 22 -0.28 -14.13 31.62
C GLY A 22 0.67 -14.42 30.46
N ASP A 23 0.54 -15.59 29.83
CA ASP A 23 1.11 -15.79 28.50
C ASP A 23 0.34 -14.91 27.52
N THR A 24 0.86 -13.72 27.26
CA THR A 24 0.49 -12.94 26.09
C THR A 24 1.23 -13.58 24.91
N PRO A 25 0.55 -14.14 23.89
CA PRO A 25 1.26 -14.65 22.73
C PRO A 25 1.97 -13.49 22.03
N ALA A 26 3.23 -13.70 21.69
CA ALA A 26 3.99 -12.80 20.84
C ALA A 26 3.26 -12.56 19.51
N GLN A 27 2.62 -11.40 19.37
CA GLN A 27 2.28 -10.76 18.10
C GLN A 27 2.30 -9.25 18.33
N THR A 28 3.43 -8.60 18.03
CA THR A 28 3.47 -7.13 17.96
C THR A 28 4.45 -6.69 16.88
N GLY A 29 4.04 -6.88 15.64
CA GLY A 29 4.58 -6.22 14.44
C GLY A 29 3.47 -6.19 13.38
N PRO A 30 3.36 -5.15 12.54
CA PRO A 30 2.33 -5.07 11.52
C PRO A 30 2.62 -6.08 10.40
N THR A 31 1.84 -7.16 10.33
CA THR A 31 2.03 -8.20 9.29
C THR A 31 0.97 -8.03 8.20
N MET A 32 1.36 -7.87 6.93
CA MET A 32 0.41 -7.90 5.82
C MET A 32 -0.30 -9.26 5.78
N GLY A 33 -1.61 -9.28 6.02
CA GLY A 33 -2.41 -10.51 5.92
C GLY A 33 -2.58 -10.98 4.47
N GLU A 34 -3.10 -12.19 4.26
CA GLU A 34 -3.31 -12.79 2.93
C GLU A 34 -4.17 -11.89 2.00
N HIS A 35 -5.04 -11.08 2.60
CA HIS A 35 -5.86 -10.06 1.95
C HIS A 35 -5.08 -8.96 1.20
N CYS A 36 -3.76 -8.84 1.40
CA CYS A 36 -2.94 -7.76 0.84
C CYS A 36 -1.92 -8.24 -0.21
N THR A 37 -1.65 -9.55 -0.26
CA THR A 37 -0.57 -10.14 -1.07
C THR A 37 -1.06 -11.21 -2.05
N THR A 38 -2.31 -11.64 -1.93
CA THR A 38 -2.89 -12.67 -2.80
C THR A 38 -4.14 -12.13 -3.49
N ASP A 39 -4.26 -12.41 -4.79
CA ASP A 39 -5.49 -12.12 -5.53
C ASP A 39 -6.67 -12.90 -4.94
N ARG A 40 -7.74 -12.18 -4.66
CA ARG A 40 -9.03 -12.78 -4.30
C ARG A 40 -9.66 -13.47 -5.50
N PRO A 41 -10.59 -14.42 -5.28
CA PRO A 41 -11.42 -14.91 -6.36
C PRO A 41 -12.07 -13.75 -7.11
N THR A 42 -11.88 -13.71 -8.43
CA THR A 42 -12.52 -12.72 -9.29
C THR A 42 -14.01 -13.06 -9.41
N PRO A 43 -14.92 -12.08 -9.23
CA PRO A 43 -16.35 -12.31 -9.44
C PRO A 43 -16.67 -12.91 -10.81
N ALA A 44 -17.63 -13.84 -10.85
CA ALA A 44 -17.91 -14.63 -12.04
C ALA A 44 -18.34 -13.76 -13.24
N GLY A 45 -17.73 -14.02 -14.40
CA GLY A 45 -18.04 -13.33 -15.65
C GLY A 45 -17.31 -12.00 -15.85
N GLU A 46 -16.46 -11.60 -14.91
CA GLU A 46 -15.61 -10.43 -15.07
C GLU A 46 -14.22 -10.78 -15.58
N ALA A 47 -13.67 -9.92 -16.43
CA ALA A 47 -12.34 -10.03 -16.99
C ALA A 47 -11.77 -8.64 -17.29
N PRO A 48 -10.44 -8.46 -17.20
CA PRO A 48 -9.78 -7.24 -17.62
C PRO A 48 -10.12 -6.86 -19.08
N LYS A 49 -10.43 -5.59 -19.33
CA LYS A 49 -10.77 -5.03 -20.66
C LYS A 49 -9.65 -4.19 -21.28
N GLY A 50 -8.74 -3.68 -20.45
CA GLY A 50 -7.63 -2.84 -20.82
C GLY A 50 -6.42 -3.60 -21.37
N GLU A 51 -5.30 -2.90 -21.48
CA GLU A 51 -4.06 -3.44 -22.07
C GLU A 51 -2.85 -3.16 -21.19
N VAL A 52 -1.90 -4.10 -21.14
CA VAL A 52 -0.58 -3.87 -20.55
C VAL A 52 0.38 -3.40 -21.63
N ARG A 53 1.02 -2.25 -21.43
CA ARG A 53 2.08 -1.74 -22.31
C ARG A 53 3.08 -0.89 -21.53
N LYS A 54 4.16 -0.45 -22.20
CA LYS A 54 5.10 0.50 -21.60
C LYS A 54 4.64 1.95 -21.79
N LEU A 55 4.82 2.75 -20.74
CA LEU A 55 4.63 4.20 -20.72
C LEU A 55 5.75 4.82 -19.88
N GLY A 56 6.53 5.73 -20.47
CA GLY A 56 7.73 6.28 -19.79
C GLY A 56 8.79 5.21 -19.44
N GLY A 57 8.76 4.05 -20.11
CA GLY A 57 9.63 2.91 -19.82
C GLY A 57 9.14 1.97 -18.71
N VAL A 58 8.08 2.34 -18.00
CA VAL A 58 7.44 1.54 -16.93
C VAL A 58 6.30 0.71 -17.54
N ASP A 59 6.14 -0.53 -17.11
CA ASP A 59 4.96 -1.32 -17.50
C ASP A 59 3.72 -0.75 -16.80
N VAL A 60 2.67 -0.51 -17.58
CA VAL A 60 1.41 0.05 -17.11
C VAL A 60 0.25 -0.74 -17.68
N TYR A 61 -0.83 -0.87 -16.92
CA TYR A 61 -2.12 -1.30 -17.44
C TYR A 61 -2.96 -0.06 -17.73
N ILE A 62 -3.57 -0.02 -18.91
CA ILE A 62 -4.35 1.12 -19.35
C ILE A 62 -5.76 0.66 -19.66
N ALA A 63 -6.72 1.25 -18.94
CA ALA A 63 -8.14 1.10 -19.20
C ALA A 63 -8.70 2.43 -19.70
N LYS A 64 -9.60 2.37 -20.69
CA LYS A 64 -10.18 3.55 -21.32
C LYS A 64 -11.70 3.36 -21.40
N PRO A 65 -12.49 4.44 -21.25
CA PRO A 65 -13.91 4.36 -21.54
C PRO A 65 -14.11 4.01 -23.02
N GLU A 66 -15.13 3.21 -23.37
CA GLU A 66 -15.41 2.85 -24.77
C GLU A 66 -15.64 4.07 -25.67
N SER A 67 -16.12 5.18 -25.07
CA SER A 67 -16.38 6.43 -25.76
C SER A 67 -15.12 7.30 -25.99
N TYR A 68 -13.97 6.95 -25.42
CA TYR A 68 -12.73 7.71 -25.60
C TYR A 68 -12.05 7.39 -26.94
N PRO A 69 -11.50 8.38 -27.68
CA PRO A 69 -11.41 9.81 -27.35
C PRO A 69 -12.58 10.65 -27.89
N THR A 70 -13.68 10.03 -28.31
CA THR A 70 -14.85 10.74 -28.86
C THR A 70 -15.53 11.64 -27.83
N ASN A 71 -15.70 11.13 -26.60
CA ASN A 71 -16.13 11.91 -25.45
C ASN A 71 -14.90 12.31 -24.60
N PRO A 72 -14.82 13.57 -24.12
CA PRO A 72 -13.75 13.98 -23.22
C PRO A 72 -13.74 13.14 -21.94
N SER A 73 -12.58 12.66 -21.55
CA SER A 73 -12.34 11.89 -20.31
C SER A 73 -11.37 12.63 -19.41
N LYS A 74 -11.37 12.32 -18.12
CA LYS A 74 -10.31 12.78 -17.18
C LYS A 74 -9.23 11.70 -17.07
N LEU A 75 -8.00 12.04 -16.68
CA LEU A 75 -6.96 11.04 -16.40
C LEU A 75 -6.94 10.65 -14.91
N LEU A 76 -6.85 9.36 -14.61
CA LEU A 76 -6.73 8.81 -13.27
C LEU A 76 -5.55 7.83 -13.18
N LEU A 77 -4.68 8.02 -12.18
CA LEU A 77 -3.69 7.01 -11.79
C LEU A 77 -4.30 6.05 -10.76
N LEU A 78 -4.11 4.75 -10.96
CA LEU A 78 -4.47 3.74 -9.95
C LEU A 78 -3.20 3.13 -9.38
N LEU A 79 -2.94 3.33 -8.09
CA LEU A 79 -1.74 2.85 -7.39
C LEU A 79 -2.09 1.61 -6.57
N THR A 80 -1.54 0.46 -6.94
CA THR A 80 -1.90 -0.86 -6.39
C THR A 80 -1.31 -1.16 -5.02
N GLY A 81 -1.95 -2.08 -4.29
CA GLY A 81 -1.34 -2.76 -3.16
C GLY A 81 -0.30 -3.82 -3.58
N GLY A 82 0.08 -4.69 -2.64
CA GLY A 82 1.16 -5.68 -2.85
C GLY A 82 0.93 -6.67 -4.01
N THR A 83 -0.31 -6.92 -4.44
CA THR A 83 -0.61 -7.81 -5.58
C THR A 83 -0.14 -7.26 -6.94
N GLY A 84 0.00 -5.93 -7.06
CA GLY A 84 0.64 -5.28 -8.20
C GLY A 84 -0.12 -5.33 -9.53
N LEU A 85 0.57 -4.92 -10.60
CA LEU A 85 0.04 -4.77 -11.97
C LEU A 85 -0.60 -6.04 -12.54
N LYS A 86 -0.03 -7.21 -12.22
CA LYS A 86 -0.47 -8.50 -12.79
C LYS A 86 -1.73 -9.06 -12.15
N SER A 87 -2.20 -8.44 -11.08
CA SER A 87 -3.44 -8.82 -10.41
C SER A 87 -4.63 -8.64 -11.34
N THR A 88 -5.41 -9.71 -11.55
CA THR A 88 -6.64 -9.65 -12.35
C THR A 88 -7.64 -8.68 -11.72
N ASN A 89 -7.73 -8.68 -10.40
CA ASN A 89 -8.68 -7.83 -9.69
C ASN A 89 -8.27 -6.35 -9.72
N ASN A 90 -6.98 -6.03 -9.61
CA ASN A 90 -6.53 -4.64 -9.76
C ASN A 90 -6.81 -4.12 -11.18
N GLN A 91 -6.62 -4.96 -12.20
CA GLN A 91 -6.94 -4.60 -13.59
C GLN A 91 -8.44 -4.34 -13.79
N ILE A 92 -9.30 -5.21 -13.25
CA ILE A 92 -10.75 -4.99 -13.28
C ILE A 92 -11.14 -3.74 -12.47
N GLN A 93 -10.49 -3.48 -11.35
CA GLN A 93 -10.72 -2.28 -10.56
C GLN A 93 -10.38 -1.01 -11.36
N ALA A 94 -9.29 -1.03 -12.14
CA ALA A 94 -8.98 0.02 -13.09
C ALA A 94 -10.06 0.17 -14.18
N ASP A 95 -10.58 -0.95 -14.70
CA ASP A 95 -11.67 -0.92 -15.68
C ASP A 95 -12.95 -0.29 -15.10
N LYS A 96 -13.28 -0.53 -13.83
CA LYS A 96 -14.44 0.08 -13.18
C LYS A 96 -14.33 1.61 -13.12
N PHE A 97 -13.15 2.16 -12.83
CA PHE A 97 -12.94 3.61 -12.94
C PHE A 97 -12.99 4.10 -14.40
N ALA A 98 -12.59 3.27 -15.36
CA ALA A 98 -12.71 3.62 -16.77
C ALA A 98 -14.17 3.64 -17.26
N ASP A 99 -15.00 2.71 -16.79
CA ASP A 99 -16.45 2.70 -17.05
C ASP A 99 -17.13 3.99 -16.50
N GLU A 100 -16.50 4.67 -15.54
CA GLU A 100 -16.94 5.95 -14.96
C GLU A 100 -16.40 7.20 -15.69
N GLY A 101 -15.75 7.03 -16.85
CA GLY A 101 -15.33 8.15 -17.72
C GLY A 101 -13.89 8.61 -17.53
N TYR A 102 -13.03 7.80 -16.91
CA TYR A 102 -11.61 8.09 -16.73
C TYR A 102 -10.74 7.28 -17.69
N VAL A 103 -9.72 7.90 -18.27
CA VAL A 103 -8.57 7.15 -18.80
C VAL A 103 -7.71 6.77 -17.60
N VAL A 104 -7.66 5.48 -17.30
CA VAL A 104 -6.98 4.95 -16.12
C VAL A 104 -5.61 4.40 -16.52
N VAL A 105 -4.57 4.87 -15.83
CA VAL A 105 -3.22 4.35 -15.97
C VAL A 105 -2.78 3.76 -14.64
N MET A 106 -2.55 2.46 -14.61
CA MET A 106 -2.13 1.70 -13.43
C MET A 106 -0.67 1.24 -13.61
N PRO A 107 0.32 1.92 -13.00
CA PRO A 107 1.72 1.58 -13.18
C PRO A 107 2.18 0.38 -12.34
N ASP A 108 3.15 -0.37 -12.86
CA ASP A 108 3.92 -1.33 -12.08
C ASP A 108 4.90 -0.61 -11.16
N MET A 109 4.49 -0.41 -9.91
CA MET A 109 5.30 0.22 -8.87
C MET A 109 6.41 -0.71 -8.32
N PHE A 110 6.46 -1.96 -8.78
CA PHE A 110 7.32 -3.00 -8.22
C PHE A 110 8.28 -3.61 -9.25
N GLU A 111 8.32 -3.10 -10.49
CA GLU A 111 9.20 -3.61 -11.55
C GLU A 111 9.09 -5.15 -11.75
N GLY A 112 7.87 -5.68 -11.66
CA GLY A 112 7.58 -7.10 -11.80
C GLY A 112 7.78 -7.93 -10.54
N ASP A 113 7.99 -7.31 -9.39
CA ASP A 113 8.29 -7.94 -8.10
C ASP A 113 7.17 -7.73 -7.06
N PRO A 114 5.95 -8.28 -7.27
CA PRO A 114 4.84 -8.12 -6.33
C PRO A 114 5.13 -8.79 -4.98
N ALA A 115 4.32 -8.47 -3.98
CA ALA A 115 4.46 -9.03 -2.64
C ALA A 115 4.33 -10.56 -2.68
N PRO A 116 5.18 -11.29 -1.94
CA PRO A 116 5.15 -12.75 -1.93
C PRO A 116 3.79 -13.26 -1.42
N ASN A 117 3.19 -14.18 -2.16
CA ASN A 117 1.90 -14.80 -1.83
C ASN A 117 2.09 -16.22 -1.24
N SER A 118 1.00 -16.77 -0.67
CA SER A 118 0.96 -18.04 0.08
C SER A 118 1.24 -19.32 -0.75
N THR A 119 1.45 -19.25 -2.07
CA THR A 119 1.24 -20.41 -2.97
C THR A 119 2.40 -21.43 -3.11
N THR A 120 3.33 -21.50 -2.16
CA THR A 120 4.33 -22.59 -2.15
C THR A 120 4.40 -23.32 -0.80
N VAL A 121 3.28 -23.91 -0.40
CA VAL A 121 3.34 -25.18 0.32
C VAL A 121 2.63 -26.21 -0.58
N PRO A 122 3.33 -27.22 -1.12
CA PRO A 122 2.68 -28.27 -1.88
C PRO A 122 1.60 -28.91 -1.01
N ASP A 123 0.39 -29.05 -1.56
CA ASP A 123 -0.70 -29.81 -0.95
C ASP A 123 -0.20 -31.20 -0.57
N ALA A 124 0.13 -31.37 0.70
CA ALA A 124 0.33 -32.66 1.31
C ALA A 124 -0.95 -32.98 2.07
N GLU A 125 -1.64 -34.00 1.56
CA GLU A 125 -2.92 -34.50 2.00
C GLU A 125 -3.03 -34.74 3.53
N THR A 126 -4.28 -34.65 4.01
CA THR A 126 -4.93 -35.45 5.07
C THR A 126 -4.72 -35.12 6.55
N GLU A 127 -5.89 -34.88 7.18
CA GLU A 127 -6.36 -35.37 8.48
C GLU A 127 -5.40 -35.37 9.70
N GLY A 128 -5.73 -34.50 10.66
CA GLY A 128 -5.41 -34.67 12.08
C GLY A 128 -4.67 -33.48 12.68
N THR A 129 -5.41 -32.62 13.38
CA THR A 129 -4.87 -31.47 14.12
C THR A 129 -3.83 -31.90 15.15
N SER A 130 -2.55 -31.75 14.81
CA SER A 130 -1.41 -32.08 15.67
C SER A 130 -0.65 -30.81 16.05
N PHE A 131 -0.11 -30.77 17.27
CA PHE A 131 0.73 -29.67 17.78
C PHE A 131 1.88 -29.29 16.83
N LEU A 132 2.40 -30.24 16.04
CA LEU A 132 3.41 -29.99 15.02
C LEU A 132 2.89 -29.12 13.86
N GLU A 133 1.62 -29.21 13.50
CA GLU A 133 1.00 -28.31 12.51
C GLU A 133 0.91 -26.89 13.05
N THR A 134 0.51 -26.71 14.32
CA THR A 134 0.47 -25.37 14.93
C THR A 134 1.85 -24.74 14.99
N VAL A 135 2.89 -25.51 15.31
CA VAL A 135 4.29 -25.01 15.30
C VAL A 135 4.74 -24.70 13.87
N LYS A 136 4.42 -25.56 12.89
CA LYS A 136 4.73 -25.30 11.47
C LYS A 136 4.00 -24.08 10.91
N LEU A 137 2.72 -23.91 11.26
CA LEU A 137 1.90 -22.75 10.88
C LEU A 137 2.49 -21.47 11.47
N LYS A 138 2.79 -21.46 12.78
CA LYS A 138 3.45 -20.31 13.41
C LYS A 138 4.82 -20.00 12.79
N ALA A 139 5.61 -21.03 12.46
CA ALA A 139 6.89 -20.85 11.78
C ALA A 139 6.72 -20.31 10.35
N ALA A 140 5.70 -20.80 9.62
CA ALA A 140 5.37 -20.33 8.28
C ALA A 140 4.84 -18.89 8.30
N GLU A 141 3.98 -18.53 9.25
CA GLU A 141 3.51 -17.16 9.49
C GLU A 141 4.68 -16.22 9.82
N THR A 142 5.59 -16.64 10.71
CA THR A 142 6.79 -15.84 11.04
C THR A 142 7.67 -15.62 9.80
N ALA A 143 7.89 -16.66 9.00
CA ALA A 143 8.65 -16.56 7.75
C ALA A 143 7.93 -15.69 6.69
N LYS A 144 6.60 -15.77 6.60
CA LYS A 144 5.77 -14.93 5.71
C LYS A 144 5.88 -13.46 6.09
N SER A 145 5.71 -13.13 7.36
CA SER A 145 5.86 -11.76 7.86
C SER A 145 7.25 -11.22 7.56
N PHE A 146 8.30 -12.02 7.78
CA PHE A 146 9.68 -11.62 7.43
C PHE A 146 9.87 -11.37 5.92
N MET A 147 9.31 -12.21 5.04
CA MET A 147 9.40 -12.01 3.59
C MET A 147 8.66 -10.76 3.12
N ILE A 148 7.54 -10.44 3.75
CA ILE A 148 6.75 -9.24 3.50
C ILE A 148 7.50 -8.01 4.00
N ASP A 149 8.08 -8.05 5.20
CA ASP A 149 8.90 -6.96 5.73
C ASP A 149 10.13 -6.71 4.83
N MET A 150 10.77 -7.76 4.34
CA MET A 150 11.83 -7.65 3.33
C MET A 150 11.32 -7.06 2.02
N TRP A 151 10.10 -7.43 1.59
CA TRP A 151 9.48 -6.89 0.39
C TRP A 151 9.20 -5.38 0.53
N LEU A 152 8.66 -4.95 1.67
CA LEU A 152 8.46 -3.54 1.98
C LEU A 152 9.80 -2.78 2.05
N ALA A 153 10.82 -3.38 2.66
CA ALA A 153 12.15 -2.78 2.77
C ALA A 153 12.86 -2.58 1.42
N ARG A 154 12.58 -3.41 0.40
CA ARG A 154 13.15 -3.24 -0.94
C ARG A 154 12.35 -2.30 -1.84
N HIS A 155 11.08 -2.04 -1.55
CA HIS A 155 10.21 -1.12 -2.28
C HIS A 155 10.14 0.24 -1.57
N THR A 156 11.28 0.91 -1.53
CA THR A 156 11.42 2.23 -0.89
C THR A 156 10.82 3.32 -1.76
N GLU A 157 10.49 4.43 -1.12
CA GLU A 157 10.09 5.67 -1.78
C GLU A 157 11.07 6.09 -2.89
N GLU A 158 12.38 5.94 -2.65
CA GLU A 158 13.44 6.28 -3.61
C GLU A 158 13.38 5.46 -4.90
N LYS A 159 12.81 4.25 -4.87
CA LYS A 159 12.63 3.42 -6.06
C LYS A 159 11.30 3.69 -6.75
N VAL A 160 10.23 3.84 -5.97
CA VAL A 160 8.88 3.94 -6.51
C VAL A 160 8.59 5.34 -7.07
N MET A 161 9.00 6.40 -6.37
CA MET A 161 8.74 7.78 -6.83
C MET A 161 9.29 8.06 -8.22
N PRO A 162 10.53 7.67 -8.60
CA PRO A 162 11.02 7.84 -9.96
C PRO A 162 10.22 7.07 -11.03
N LEU A 163 9.64 5.91 -10.70
CA LEU A 163 8.76 5.18 -11.62
C LEU A 163 7.46 5.96 -11.84
N LEU A 164 6.86 6.46 -10.75
CA LEU A 164 5.65 7.28 -10.82
C LEU A 164 5.89 8.60 -11.57
N GLU A 165 7.01 9.29 -11.32
CA GLU A 165 7.39 10.51 -12.05
C GLU A 165 7.52 10.26 -13.57
N LYS A 166 8.16 9.14 -13.98
CA LYS A 166 8.25 8.77 -15.40
C LYS A 166 6.89 8.55 -16.03
N VAL A 167 6.00 7.85 -15.35
CA VAL A 167 4.64 7.58 -15.82
C VAL A 167 3.83 8.88 -15.89
N PHE A 168 3.94 9.72 -14.86
CA PHE A 168 3.29 11.03 -14.79
C PHE A 168 3.64 11.90 -16.00
N HIS A 169 4.94 12.11 -16.24
CA HIS A 169 5.41 12.90 -17.38
C HIS A 169 5.03 12.30 -18.73
N ALA A 170 5.00 10.97 -18.84
CA ALA A 170 4.54 10.32 -20.05
C ALA A 170 3.03 10.49 -20.28
N CYS A 171 2.22 10.52 -19.21
CA CYS A 171 0.80 10.84 -19.28
C CYS A 171 0.53 12.28 -19.74
N GLU A 172 1.32 13.26 -19.28
CA GLU A 172 1.20 14.66 -19.72
C GLU A 172 1.41 14.84 -21.23
N GLY A 173 2.18 13.94 -21.85
CA GLY A 173 2.39 13.92 -23.30
C GLY A 173 1.36 13.09 -24.05
N GLU A 174 1.23 11.80 -23.73
CA GLU A 174 0.41 10.86 -24.52
C GLU A 174 -1.10 11.06 -24.29
N PHE A 175 -1.50 11.45 -23.09
CA PHE A 175 -2.90 11.65 -22.69
C PHE A 175 -3.18 13.12 -22.36
N ALA A 176 -2.50 14.04 -23.05
CA ALA A 176 -2.61 15.49 -22.82
C ALA A 176 -4.05 16.01 -22.90
N ASP A 177 -4.90 15.40 -23.74
CA ASP A 177 -6.31 15.71 -23.86
C ASP A 177 -7.09 15.34 -22.58
N ALA A 178 -6.85 14.16 -22.01
CA ALA A 178 -7.50 13.72 -20.78
C ALA A 178 -7.00 14.50 -19.55
N VAL A 179 -5.69 14.78 -19.50
CA VAL A 179 -5.07 15.64 -18.47
C VAL A 179 -5.62 17.06 -18.57
N GLY A 180 -5.69 17.62 -19.77
CA GLY A 180 -6.22 18.96 -20.01
C GLY A 180 -7.71 19.09 -19.68
N ASN A 181 -8.52 18.09 -20.04
CA ASN A 181 -9.94 18.06 -19.72
C ASN A 181 -10.22 17.95 -18.21
N GLY A 182 -9.37 17.23 -17.47
CA GLY A 182 -9.42 17.19 -16.00
C GLY A 182 -8.79 18.40 -15.30
N GLY A 183 -8.05 19.24 -16.03
CA GLY A 183 -7.23 20.30 -15.43
C GLY A 183 -6.14 19.76 -14.50
N GLY A 184 -5.64 18.55 -14.79
CA GLY A 184 -4.69 17.80 -13.96
C GLY A 184 -4.98 16.30 -13.95
N ILE A 185 -4.16 15.57 -13.19
CA ILE A 185 -4.25 14.12 -13.04
C ILE A 185 -4.87 13.79 -11.67
N TYR A 186 -5.84 12.89 -11.65
CA TYR A 186 -6.42 12.37 -10.41
C TYR A 186 -5.69 11.09 -10.00
N ALA A 187 -5.75 10.69 -8.74
CA ALA A 187 -5.20 9.40 -8.34
C ALA A 187 -6.00 8.70 -7.25
N VAL A 188 -6.02 7.37 -7.34
CA VAL A 188 -6.54 6.49 -6.29
C VAL A 188 -5.48 5.48 -5.88
N GLY A 189 -5.39 5.16 -4.59
CA GLY A 189 -4.36 4.27 -4.07
C GLY A 189 -4.87 3.28 -3.03
N TYR A 190 -4.35 2.06 -3.06
CA TYR A 190 -4.76 0.98 -2.17
C TYR A 190 -3.56 0.39 -1.45
N CYS A 191 -3.65 0.13 -0.14
CA CYS A 191 -2.57 -0.49 0.65
C CYS A 191 -1.25 0.29 0.45
N PHE A 192 -0.23 -0.36 -0.12
CA PHE A 192 1.05 0.25 -0.45
C PHE A 192 0.90 1.52 -1.29
N GLY A 193 0.04 1.49 -2.33
CA GLY A 193 -0.24 2.64 -3.18
C GLY A 193 -0.92 3.80 -2.47
N GLY A 194 -1.57 3.56 -1.32
CA GLY A 194 -2.25 4.59 -0.54
C GLY A 194 -1.30 5.68 -0.02
N ARG A 195 -0.13 5.29 0.50
CA ARG A 195 0.89 6.27 0.94
C ARG A 195 1.34 7.18 -0.21
N TYR A 196 1.49 6.61 -1.40
CA TYR A 196 1.95 7.38 -2.57
C TYR A 196 0.91 8.39 -3.06
N ILE A 197 -0.37 8.26 -2.68
CA ILE A 197 -1.35 9.32 -2.88
C ILE A 197 -0.98 10.55 -2.06
N LEU A 198 -0.62 10.37 -0.78
CA LEU A 198 -0.16 11.47 0.08
C LEU A 198 1.12 12.10 -0.48
N LEU A 199 2.09 11.27 -0.90
CA LEU A 199 3.36 11.77 -1.45
C LEU A 199 3.17 12.56 -2.75
N LEU A 200 2.29 12.11 -3.64
CA LEU A 200 1.97 12.82 -4.89
C LEU A 200 1.11 14.06 -4.66
N ALA A 201 0.36 14.11 -3.57
CA ALA A 201 -0.47 15.24 -3.16
C ALA A 201 0.32 16.37 -2.46
N SER A 202 1.56 16.11 -2.04
CA SER A 202 2.41 17.07 -1.33
C SER A 202 3.36 17.85 -2.25
N GLU A 203 3.69 19.09 -1.86
CA GLU A 203 4.83 19.83 -2.40
C GLU A 203 6.08 19.50 -1.56
N ARG A 204 7.05 18.78 -2.13
CA ARG A 204 8.17 18.17 -1.39
C ARG A 204 9.51 18.72 -1.83
N THR A 205 10.45 18.81 -0.91
CA THR A 205 11.86 19.11 -1.18
C THR A 205 12.70 17.84 -1.15
N PRO A 206 13.89 17.83 -1.78
CA PRO A 206 14.85 16.72 -1.62
C PRO A 206 15.26 16.44 -0.16
N ALA A 207 15.02 17.37 0.77
CA ALA A 207 15.29 17.20 2.19
C ALA A 207 14.10 16.58 2.97
N SER A 208 12.88 16.63 2.41
CA SER A 208 11.66 16.04 3.00
C SER A 208 11.33 14.65 2.42
N THR A 209 12.05 14.22 1.38
CA THR A 209 12.24 12.79 1.08
C THR A 209 13.21 12.27 2.15
N GLY A 210 12.92 11.17 2.86
CA GLY A 210 13.62 10.69 4.08
C GLY A 210 15.13 10.35 3.99
N TRP A 211 15.88 11.07 3.16
CA TRP A 211 17.32 11.06 3.04
C TRP A 211 17.97 11.57 4.35
N SER A 212 18.43 10.64 5.18
CA SER A 212 19.50 10.90 6.17
C SER A 212 20.81 10.29 5.67
N GLY A 213 21.24 10.72 4.47
CA GLY A 213 22.57 10.62 3.89
C GLY A 213 23.52 9.55 4.42
N ALA A 214 23.56 8.41 3.73
CA ALA A 214 24.85 7.77 3.48
C ALA A 214 25.69 8.72 2.60
N GLN A 215 26.96 8.90 2.97
CA GLN A 215 27.91 9.83 2.36
C GLN A 215 27.85 9.85 0.83
N LYS A 216 27.65 11.06 0.29
CA LYS A 216 27.92 11.43 -1.10
C LYS A 216 29.33 10.92 -1.49
N PRO A 217 29.50 10.17 -2.59
CA PRO A 217 30.80 10.11 -3.25
C PRO A 217 31.13 11.52 -3.72
N ALA A 218 32.26 12.06 -3.29
CA ALA A 218 32.80 13.29 -3.83
C ALA A 218 33.29 12.99 -5.25
N ASP A 219 32.52 13.40 -6.25
CA ASP A 219 33.00 13.98 -7.51
C ASP A 219 31.81 14.15 -8.44
N GLU A 220 31.20 15.34 -8.42
CA GLU A 220 30.64 15.95 -9.63
C GLU A 220 30.57 17.47 -9.41
N GLU A 221 31.31 18.17 -10.26
CA GLU A 221 31.61 19.59 -10.25
C GLU A 221 30.35 20.48 -10.26
N ALA A 222 30.49 21.64 -9.63
CA ALA A 222 29.44 22.60 -9.37
C ALA A 222 28.84 23.19 -10.65
N GLY A 223 27.52 23.00 -10.82
CA GLY A 223 26.67 23.95 -11.53
C GLY A 223 26.10 24.96 -10.53
N GLU A 224 26.45 26.23 -10.69
CA GLU A 224 25.99 27.34 -9.86
C GLU A 224 24.46 27.54 -9.97
N GLY A 225 23.77 27.65 -8.83
CA GLY A 225 22.49 28.34 -8.71
C GLY A 225 21.22 27.50 -8.93
N GLN A 226 20.81 26.77 -7.90
CA GLN A 226 19.39 26.54 -7.57
C GLN A 226 19.33 25.98 -6.14
N GLY A 227 18.58 26.64 -5.24
CA GLY A 227 18.18 26.02 -3.97
C GLY A 227 17.39 24.72 -4.22
N PRO A 228 17.05 23.94 -3.18
CA PRO A 228 16.28 22.71 -3.37
C PRO A 228 15.00 23.02 -4.15
N THR A 229 14.91 22.53 -5.39
CA THR A 229 13.74 22.72 -6.24
C THR A 229 12.60 21.93 -5.65
N LYS A 230 11.53 22.60 -5.22
CA LYS A 230 10.31 21.94 -4.78
C LYS A 230 9.70 21.14 -5.93
N LYS A 231 9.25 19.93 -5.64
CA LYS A 231 8.58 19.01 -6.57
C LYS A 231 7.14 18.78 -6.12
N GLY A 232 6.24 18.59 -7.09
CA GLY A 232 4.82 18.40 -6.83
C GLY A 232 4.07 19.70 -6.45
N PRO A 233 2.78 19.60 -6.08
CA PRO A 233 1.96 18.39 -6.14
C PRO A 233 1.82 17.88 -7.58
N TYR A 234 1.76 16.57 -7.74
CA TYR A 234 1.61 15.92 -9.05
C TYR A 234 0.14 15.73 -9.40
N ILE A 235 -0.68 15.37 -8.41
CA ILE A 235 -2.10 15.09 -8.61
C ILE A 235 -2.96 16.30 -8.24
N LYS A 236 -4.16 16.36 -8.81
CA LYS A 236 -5.18 17.40 -8.56
C LYS A 236 -6.07 17.08 -7.37
N ALA A 237 -6.39 15.81 -7.19
CA ALA A 237 -7.10 15.26 -6.03
C ALA A 237 -6.76 13.77 -5.90
N GLY A 238 -6.75 13.29 -4.66
CA GLY A 238 -6.41 11.92 -4.32
C GLY A 238 -7.51 11.21 -3.53
N ALA A 239 -7.64 9.90 -3.67
CA ALA A 239 -8.37 9.09 -2.72
C ALA A 239 -7.56 7.84 -2.37
N LEU A 240 -7.51 7.45 -1.10
CA LEU A 240 -6.79 6.27 -0.66
C LEU A 240 -7.66 5.35 0.17
N ALA A 241 -7.37 4.06 0.12
CA ALA A 241 -7.99 3.07 0.98
C ALA A 241 -6.92 2.24 1.68
N HIS A 242 -7.12 2.06 2.99
CA HIS A 242 -6.33 1.19 3.86
C HIS A 242 -4.82 1.32 3.61
N ALA A 243 -4.28 2.54 3.64
CA ALA A 243 -2.89 2.76 3.29
C ALA A 243 -1.93 2.00 4.22
N THR A 244 -0.67 1.83 3.83
CA THR A 244 0.37 1.31 4.73
C THR A 244 1.65 2.13 4.62
N LEU A 245 2.57 1.94 5.58
CA LEU A 245 3.82 2.69 5.70
C LEU A 245 3.61 4.19 5.86
N VAL A 246 2.40 4.61 6.25
CA VAL A 246 2.07 6.02 6.47
C VAL A 246 2.64 6.45 7.81
N SER A 247 3.24 7.63 7.80
CA SER A 247 3.72 8.34 8.98
C SER A 247 3.03 9.69 9.09
N PRO A 248 3.01 10.34 10.27
CA PRO A 248 2.46 11.69 10.42
C PRO A 248 3.08 12.70 9.43
N ASP A 249 4.38 12.55 9.16
CA ASP A 249 5.14 13.40 8.23
C ASP A 249 4.62 13.33 6.79
N ASP A 250 3.97 12.23 6.38
CA ASP A 250 3.41 12.11 5.02
C ASP A 250 2.21 13.05 4.81
N PHE A 251 1.61 13.57 5.88
CA PHE A 251 0.55 14.60 5.82
C PHE A 251 1.11 16.03 5.81
N GLU A 252 2.40 16.19 6.08
CA GLU A 252 3.04 17.49 6.00
C GLU A 252 3.10 17.94 4.53
N HIS A 253 2.83 19.23 4.30
CA HIS A 253 2.90 19.86 2.98
C HIS A 253 1.92 19.35 1.92
N LEU A 254 0.87 18.62 2.29
CA LEU A 254 -0.25 18.32 1.41
C LEU A 254 -0.82 19.62 0.81
N GLN A 255 -1.01 19.64 -0.51
CA GLN A 255 -1.49 20.82 -1.24
C GLN A 255 -2.84 20.60 -1.93
N VAL A 256 -3.32 19.35 -2.00
CA VAL A 256 -4.51 18.99 -2.79
C VAL A 256 -5.49 18.13 -2.00
N PRO A 257 -6.78 18.13 -2.37
CA PRO A 257 -7.81 17.44 -1.60
C PRO A 257 -7.63 15.92 -1.59
N VAL A 258 -7.82 15.29 -0.42
CA VAL A 258 -7.67 13.84 -0.24
C VAL A 258 -8.82 13.19 0.53
N SER A 259 -9.31 12.04 0.05
CA SER A 259 -10.25 11.19 0.80
C SER A 259 -9.56 9.92 1.30
N LEU A 260 -9.83 9.53 2.54
CA LEU A 260 -9.23 8.40 3.23
C LEU A 260 -10.32 7.40 3.66
N ALA A 261 -10.30 6.20 3.09
CA ALA A 261 -11.07 5.05 3.55
C ALA A 261 -10.18 4.17 4.46
N CYS A 262 -10.28 4.36 5.77
CA CYS A 262 -9.46 3.71 6.79
C CYS A 262 -10.16 2.50 7.40
N VAL A 263 -9.38 1.57 7.96
CA VAL A 263 -9.91 0.39 8.65
C VAL A 263 -9.82 0.61 10.17
N GLU A 264 -10.85 0.22 10.90
CA GLU A 264 -10.87 0.29 12.37
C GLU A 264 -9.78 -0.60 12.96
N HIS A 265 -8.96 -0.04 13.87
CA HIS A 265 -7.89 -0.75 14.57
C HIS A 265 -6.87 -1.44 13.63
N ASP A 266 -6.59 -0.80 12.49
CA ASP A 266 -5.67 -1.32 11.50
C ASP A 266 -4.21 -1.22 11.98
N PRO A 267 -3.49 -2.35 12.18
CA PRO A 267 -2.10 -2.30 12.60
C PRO A 267 -1.17 -1.70 11.53
N MET A 268 -1.58 -1.66 10.26
CA MET A 268 -0.77 -1.13 9.16
C MET A 268 -0.98 0.36 8.89
N PHE A 269 -2.08 0.92 9.40
CA PHE A 269 -2.32 2.36 9.46
C PHE A 269 -2.98 2.71 10.81
N PRO A 270 -2.16 2.77 11.87
CA PRO A 270 -2.64 2.95 13.23
C PRO A 270 -3.49 4.22 13.43
N ASP A 271 -4.45 4.14 14.35
CA ASP A 271 -5.38 5.22 14.65
C ASP A 271 -4.69 6.52 15.07
N ASP A 272 -3.58 6.45 15.81
CA ASP A 272 -2.80 7.63 16.22
C ASP A 272 -2.13 8.35 15.03
N VAL A 273 -1.64 7.60 14.05
CA VAL A 273 -1.11 8.16 12.80
C VAL A 273 -2.22 8.80 11.97
N ARG A 274 -3.36 8.11 11.83
CA ARG A 274 -4.54 8.63 11.11
C ARG A 274 -5.05 9.92 11.74
N GLU A 275 -5.24 9.93 13.06
CA GLU A 275 -5.74 11.08 13.81
C GLU A 275 -4.76 12.25 13.73
N ALA A 276 -3.46 12.02 13.87
CA ALA A 276 -2.44 13.05 13.69
C ALA A 276 -2.45 13.64 12.27
N GLY A 277 -2.68 12.81 11.26
CA GLY A 277 -2.81 13.24 9.86
C GLY A 277 -4.06 14.11 9.63
N GLU A 278 -5.22 13.68 10.12
CA GLU A 278 -6.48 14.44 10.06
C GLU A 278 -6.38 15.80 10.77
N ASP A 279 -5.76 15.81 11.95
CA ASP A 279 -5.42 17.02 12.69
C ASP A 279 -4.55 17.98 11.87
N THR A 280 -3.54 17.43 11.18
CA THR A 280 -2.61 18.20 10.35
C THR A 280 -3.32 18.80 9.15
N MET A 281 -4.08 18.00 8.40
CA MET A 281 -4.87 18.47 7.25
C MET A 281 -5.87 19.57 7.65
N SER A 282 -6.54 19.40 8.80
CA SER A 282 -7.43 20.41 9.37
C SER A 282 -6.70 21.71 9.70
N LYS A 283 -5.53 21.64 10.36
CA LYS A 283 -4.72 22.82 10.71
C LYS A 283 -4.18 23.56 9.48
N THR A 284 -3.86 22.83 8.41
CA THR A 284 -3.34 23.41 7.15
C THR A 284 -4.45 23.79 6.16
N ASN A 285 -5.72 23.57 6.50
CA ASN A 285 -6.89 23.80 5.63
C ASN A 285 -6.83 23.04 4.30
N VAL A 286 -6.28 21.83 4.31
CA VAL A 286 -6.39 20.90 3.17
C VAL A 286 -7.78 20.28 3.23
N GLU A 287 -8.53 20.36 2.14
CA GLU A 287 -9.84 19.72 2.04
C GLU A 287 -9.69 18.20 2.13
N HIS A 288 -10.43 17.56 3.05
CA HIS A 288 -10.29 16.13 3.29
C HIS A 288 -11.61 15.48 3.72
N GLU A 289 -11.71 14.18 3.45
CA GLU A 289 -12.75 13.28 3.95
C GLU A 289 -12.07 12.08 4.59
N VAL A 290 -12.47 11.72 5.81
CA VAL A 290 -11.95 10.53 6.51
C VAL A 290 -13.13 9.68 6.93
N GLN A 291 -13.14 8.41 6.51
CA GLN A 291 -14.12 7.42 6.92
C GLN A 291 -13.42 6.17 7.46
N VAL A 292 -13.84 5.72 8.64
CA VAL A 292 -13.32 4.50 9.28
C VAL A 292 -14.34 3.38 9.14
N TYR A 293 -13.92 2.27 8.56
CA TYR A 293 -14.74 1.09 8.28
C TYR A 293 -14.51 0.03 9.37
N PRO A 294 -15.51 -0.29 10.20
CA PRO A 294 -15.41 -1.29 11.24
C PRO A 294 -15.59 -2.71 10.70
N GLY A 295 -14.97 -3.69 11.35
CA GLY A 295 -15.22 -5.11 11.07
C GLY A 295 -14.78 -5.61 9.69
N VAL A 296 -13.87 -4.90 9.02
CA VAL A 296 -13.31 -5.28 7.72
C VAL A 296 -11.79 -5.49 7.80
N PRO A 297 -11.21 -6.36 6.96
CA PRO A 297 -9.76 -6.54 6.91
C PRO A 297 -9.07 -5.36 6.21
N HIS A 298 -7.76 -5.17 6.44
CA HIS A 298 -6.95 -4.14 5.77
C HIS A 298 -7.26 -4.02 4.28
N GLY A 299 -7.08 -5.07 3.48
CA GLY A 299 -7.30 -5.01 2.02
C GLY A 299 -8.75 -4.95 1.53
N PHE A 300 -9.75 -4.65 2.38
CA PHE A 300 -11.17 -4.81 2.06
C PHE A 300 -11.65 -4.07 0.80
N ALA A 301 -11.03 -2.93 0.49
CA ALA A 301 -11.43 -2.07 -0.62
C ALA A 301 -10.82 -2.47 -1.97
N VAL A 302 -9.88 -3.43 -2.00
CA VAL A 302 -9.39 -4.00 -3.27
C VAL A 302 -10.46 -4.92 -3.83
N TYR A 303 -10.71 -4.77 -5.13
CA TYR A 303 -11.74 -5.52 -5.83
C TYR A 303 -11.59 -7.05 -5.66
N GLY A 304 -12.71 -7.75 -5.57
CA GLY A 304 -12.73 -9.20 -5.48
C GLY A 304 -13.96 -9.72 -4.74
N ASP A 305 -14.15 -11.03 -4.82
CA ASP A 305 -15.21 -11.70 -4.09
C ASP A 305 -14.80 -11.94 -2.62
N TYR A 306 -15.79 -11.85 -1.74
CA TYR A 306 -15.67 -12.11 -0.31
C TYR A 306 -16.75 -13.09 0.10
N GLU A 307 -16.54 -13.87 1.15
CA GLU A 307 -17.64 -14.71 1.67
C GLU A 307 -18.59 -13.88 2.54
N ASP A 308 -18.05 -12.92 3.29
CA ASP A 308 -18.80 -12.06 4.20
C ASP A 308 -19.50 -10.91 3.45
N ALA A 309 -20.82 -10.83 3.59
CA ALA A 309 -21.65 -9.78 3.01
C ALA A 309 -21.30 -8.38 3.55
N ASN A 310 -20.92 -8.26 4.82
CA ASN A 310 -20.52 -6.97 5.39
C ASN A 310 -19.27 -6.43 4.68
N ILE A 311 -18.33 -7.31 4.32
CA ILE A 311 -17.12 -6.89 3.60
C ILE A 311 -17.45 -6.51 2.16
N LYS A 312 -18.41 -7.19 1.50
CA LYS A 312 -18.88 -6.80 0.16
C LYS A 312 -19.51 -5.40 0.18
N ASP A 313 -20.40 -5.15 1.13
CA ASP A 313 -21.09 -3.88 1.26
C ASP A 313 -20.10 -2.75 1.60
N ALA A 314 -19.14 -3.01 2.49
CA ALA A 314 -18.07 -2.06 2.82
C ALA A 314 -17.15 -1.78 1.63
N GLN A 315 -16.77 -2.80 0.85
CA GLN A 315 -15.98 -2.63 -0.38
C GLN A 315 -16.70 -1.73 -1.38
N ALA A 316 -17.99 -1.97 -1.63
CA ALA A 316 -18.79 -1.16 -2.53
C ALA A 316 -18.89 0.29 -2.02
N THR A 317 -19.15 0.46 -0.71
CA THR A 317 -19.23 1.78 -0.07
C THR A 317 -17.90 2.55 -0.17
N ALA A 318 -16.76 1.89 0.07
CA ALA A 318 -15.45 2.52 -0.08
C ALA A 318 -15.13 2.90 -1.52
N HIS A 319 -15.52 2.07 -2.49
CA HIS A 319 -15.39 2.41 -3.91
C HIS A 319 -16.22 3.64 -4.26
N GLU A 320 -17.47 3.72 -3.78
CA GLU A 320 -18.36 4.88 -3.99
C GLU A 320 -17.81 6.15 -3.33
N GLN A 321 -17.29 6.06 -2.10
CA GLN A 321 -16.62 7.17 -1.40
C GLN A 321 -15.49 7.74 -2.27
N MET A 322 -14.54 6.88 -2.67
CA MET A 322 -13.39 7.28 -3.47
C MET A 322 -13.82 7.86 -4.82
N LEU A 323 -14.75 7.20 -5.53
CA LEU A 323 -15.22 7.64 -6.83
C LEU A 323 -15.94 8.99 -6.74
N LYS A 324 -16.79 9.18 -5.74
CA LYS A 324 -17.50 10.43 -5.50
C LYS A 324 -16.51 11.56 -5.26
N TRP A 325 -15.52 11.35 -4.39
CA TRP A 325 -14.47 12.34 -4.12
C TRP A 325 -13.76 12.78 -5.40
N ILE A 326 -13.33 11.83 -6.23
CA ILE A 326 -12.64 12.12 -7.49
C ILE A 326 -13.56 12.82 -8.51
N LYS A 327 -14.88 12.57 -8.49
CA LYS A 327 -15.84 13.23 -9.39
C LYS A 327 -16.12 14.68 -9.02
N GLU A 328 -16.14 14.99 -7.71
CA GLU A 328 -16.46 16.32 -7.19
C GLU A 328 -15.32 17.34 -7.40
N HIS A 329 -14.10 16.85 -7.63
CA HIS A 329 -12.90 17.65 -7.87
C HIS A 329 -12.50 17.67 -9.36
#